data_AF-A0A7Y2Y6J9-F1
#
_entry.id   AF-A0A7Y2Y6J9-F1
#
_cell.length_a   1.000
_cell.length_b   1.000
_cell.length_c   1.000
_cell.angle_alpha   90.00
_cell.angle_beta   90.00
_cell.angle_gamma   90.00
#
_symmetry.space_group_name_H-M   'P 1'
#
loop_
_entity.id
_entity.type
_entity.pdbx_description
1 polymer ?
#
loop_
_entity_poly.entity_id
_entity_poly.type
_entity_poly.pdbx_seq_one_letter_code
_entity_poly.pdbx_strand_id
1 'polypeptide(L)'
;MSAKLRSIGGALLMLVIIPIVAGLLACMPVPIGNPERSRIDSDLSGIWIVESEGDAGSLYLFQPWDKRTWLVVGARLEEARGYDGEELDPETAEDAADVLRETRVGAGGVTSPNTVLYKAWLTKLGGVQFMTWEPMGGLNEDGSHQPEYWFVWRVDKVDGDRFTLRMVSSEHEIFDDIVKPKENEGEDYVRATRRKWERALAKVARDVDDEDLYSEAADFVRLPQDVLEEASELFREVIAFDE
;
A
#
# COMPACT_ATOMS: atom_id res chain seq x y z
N MET A 1 -22.12 4.88 -39.85
CA MET A 1 -21.53 5.87 -38.91
C MET A 1 -20.48 5.16 -38.07
N SER A 2 -19.27 5.71 -38.06
CA SER A 2 -18.02 5.08 -37.61
C SER A 2 -17.95 4.87 -36.10
N ALA A 3 -17.54 3.67 -35.68
CA ALA A 3 -17.29 3.26 -34.30
C ALA A 3 -16.01 3.87 -33.67
N LYS A 4 -15.30 4.77 -34.36
CA LYS A 4 -13.99 5.29 -33.93
C LYS A 4 -14.01 6.47 -32.95
N LEU A 5 -15.18 6.95 -32.48
CA LEU A 5 -15.27 8.15 -31.65
C LEU A 5 -15.44 7.92 -30.14
N ARG A 6 -15.54 6.67 -29.66
CA ARG A 6 -15.76 6.39 -28.23
C ARG A 6 -14.49 6.13 -27.41
N SER A 7 -13.34 5.94 -28.05
CA SER A 7 -12.08 5.58 -27.37
C SER A 7 -11.18 6.77 -27.00
N ILE A 8 -11.43 7.95 -27.57
CA ILE A 8 -10.55 9.12 -27.38
C ILE A 8 -10.93 9.90 -26.11
N GLY A 9 -12.22 9.94 -25.75
CA GLY A 9 -12.69 10.64 -24.55
C GLY A 9 -12.21 10.01 -23.23
N GLY A 10 -12.15 8.68 -23.16
CA GLY A 10 -11.67 7.96 -21.95
C GLY A 10 -10.16 8.09 -21.72
N ALA A 11 -9.37 8.05 -22.80
CA ALA A 11 -7.92 8.23 -22.71
C ALA A 11 -7.53 9.68 -22.36
N LEU A 12 -8.28 10.67 -22.84
CA LEU A 12 -8.09 12.08 -22.47
C LEU A 12 -8.51 12.38 -21.03
N LEU A 13 -9.51 11.67 -20.48
CA LEU A 13 -9.90 11.83 -19.08
C LEU A 13 -8.85 11.23 -18.13
N MET A 14 -8.27 10.06 -18.46
CA MET A 14 -7.18 9.47 -17.67
C MET A 14 -5.94 10.38 -17.60
N LEU A 15 -5.54 11.01 -18.73
CA LEU A 15 -4.39 11.91 -18.76
C LEU A 15 -4.58 13.21 -17.95
N VAL A 16 -5.82 13.58 -17.66
CA VAL A 16 -6.13 14.75 -16.81
C VAL A 16 -6.21 14.38 -15.33
N ILE A 17 -6.51 13.12 -14.99
CA ILE A 17 -6.59 12.65 -13.61
C ILE A 17 -5.21 12.29 -13.05
N ILE A 18 -4.31 11.71 -13.85
CA ILE A 18 -2.98 11.28 -13.39
C ILE A 18 -2.15 12.44 -12.74
N PRO A 19 -2.14 13.67 -13.26
CA PRO A 19 -1.42 14.78 -12.61
C PRO A 19 -2.14 15.37 -11.40
N ILE A 20 -3.47 15.25 -11.32
CA ILE A 20 -4.27 15.82 -10.22
C ILE A 20 -4.14 14.94 -8.96
N VAL A 21 -4.04 13.62 -9.13
CA VAL A 21 -3.76 12.72 -8.01
C VAL A 21 -2.30 12.88 -7.55
N ALA A 22 -1.33 13.09 -8.46
CA ALA A 22 0.06 13.37 -8.09
C ALA A 22 0.26 14.66 -7.25
N GLY A 23 -0.72 15.58 -7.23
CA GLY A 23 -0.67 16.81 -6.44
C GLY A 23 -1.27 16.72 -5.03
N LEU A 24 -1.81 15.56 -4.63
CA LEU A 24 -2.49 15.36 -3.34
C LEU A 24 -1.98 14.19 -2.50
N LEU A 25 -1.08 13.36 -3.03
CA LEU A 25 -0.69 12.11 -2.39
C LEU A 25 0.60 12.26 -1.59
N ALA A 26 0.57 11.87 -0.33
CA ALA A 26 1.72 11.77 0.60
C ALA A 26 2.73 10.66 0.21
N CYS A 27 2.98 10.50 -1.09
CA CYS A 27 4.02 9.61 -1.58
C CYS A 27 5.38 10.32 -1.61
N MET A 28 6.42 9.57 -1.28
CA MET A 28 7.80 10.05 -1.26
C MET A 28 8.42 9.90 -2.65
N PRO A 29 9.18 10.89 -3.13
CA PRO A 29 9.84 10.83 -4.45
C PRO A 29 11.12 9.98 -4.43
N VAL A 30 11.50 9.45 -3.27
CA VAL A 30 12.62 8.54 -3.08
C VAL A 30 12.28 7.49 -2.04
N PRO A 31 12.76 6.24 -2.20
CA PRO A 31 12.58 5.22 -1.19
C PRO A 31 13.37 5.57 0.07
N ILE A 32 12.85 5.22 1.24
CA ILE A 32 13.57 5.38 2.51
C ILE A 32 14.12 4.03 2.98
N GLY A 33 15.37 4.02 3.45
CA GLY A 33 16.05 2.78 3.85
C GLY A 33 16.68 2.01 2.68
N ASN A 34 17.06 0.76 2.97
CA ASN A 34 17.69 -0.12 1.99
C ASN A 34 17.15 -1.56 2.13
N PRO A 35 16.42 -2.09 1.13
CA PRO A 35 15.86 -3.44 1.21
C PRO A 35 16.92 -4.52 1.43
N GLU A 36 18.13 -4.36 0.88
CA GLU A 36 19.25 -5.30 1.05
C GLU A 36 19.85 -5.31 2.48
N ARG A 37 19.42 -4.38 3.33
CA ARG A 37 19.86 -4.31 4.73
C ARG A 37 18.71 -4.46 5.72
N SER A 38 17.48 -4.45 5.22
CA SER A 38 16.27 -4.75 6.00
C SER A 38 16.30 -6.17 6.56
N ARG A 39 15.46 -6.38 7.57
CA ARG A 39 15.14 -7.68 8.15
C ARG A 39 13.63 -7.75 8.36
N ILE A 40 13.07 -8.91 8.06
CA ILE A 40 11.68 -9.18 8.38
C ILE A 40 11.47 -9.19 9.88
N ASP A 41 10.34 -8.62 10.28
CA ASP A 41 9.73 -8.73 11.59
C ASP A 41 8.60 -9.76 11.50
N SER A 42 8.77 -10.94 12.12
CA SER A 42 7.82 -12.04 12.00
C SER A 42 6.42 -11.66 12.46
N ASP A 43 6.30 -10.76 13.42
CA ASP A 43 5.00 -10.38 13.97
C ASP A 43 4.20 -9.52 12.99
N LEU A 44 4.83 -8.90 11.99
CA LEU A 44 4.11 -8.17 10.93
C LEU A 44 3.67 -9.08 9.78
N SER A 45 4.12 -10.34 9.75
CA SER A 45 3.76 -11.28 8.71
C SER A 45 2.36 -11.85 8.94
N GLY A 46 1.62 -12.11 7.86
CA GLY A 46 0.27 -12.65 7.91
C GLY A 46 -0.74 -11.80 7.15
N ILE A 47 -2.03 -12.12 7.33
CA ILE A 47 -3.15 -11.38 6.76
C ILE A 47 -3.70 -10.42 7.81
N TRP A 48 -3.97 -9.21 7.38
CA TRP A 48 -4.45 -8.10 8.20
C TRP A 48 -5.66 -7.46 7.56
N ILE A 49 -6.58 -6.96 8.38
CA ILE A 49 -7.70 -6.13 7.96
C ILE A 49 -7.38 -4.70 8.35
N VAL A 50 -7.66 -3.75 7.46
CA VAL A 50 -7.51 -2.32 7.73
C VAL A 50 -8.79 -1.76 8.35
N GLU A 51 -8.66 -1.13 9.51
CA GLU A 51 -9.66 -0.27 10.13
C GLU A 51 -9.31 1.17 9.77
N SER A 52 -9.93 1.70 8.72
CA SER A 52 -9.82 3.10 8.30
C SER A 52 -11.16 3.56 7.71
N GLU A 53 -11.53 4.82 7.93
CA GLU A 53 -12.77 5.40 7.40
C GLU A 53 -12.81 5.24 5.87
N GLY A 54 -13.80 4.50 5.35
CA GLY A 54 -13.98 4.25 3.91
C GLY A 54 -13.19 3.07 3.31
N ASP A 55 -12.29 2.47 4.09
CA ASP A 55 -11.44 1.33 3.67
C ASP A 55 -11.64 0.07 4.51
N ALA A 56 -12.59 0.08 5.44
CA ALA A 56 -13.07 -1.12 6.09
C ALA A 56 -13.49 -2.16 5.03
N GLY A 57 -13.02 -3.40 5.19
CA GLY A 57 -13.10 -4.45 4.15
C GLY A 57 -11.86 -4.62 3.27
N SER A 58 -10.80 -3.84 3.47
CA SER A 58 -9.50 -4.05 2.81
C SER A 58 -8.64 -5.04 3.60
N LEU A 59 -8.17 -6.09 2.94
CA LEU A 59 -7.22 -7.07 3.45
C LEU A 59 -5.82 -6.86 2.88
N TYR A 60 -4.81 -7.01 3.72
CA TYR A 60 -3.42 -6.98 3.31
C TYR A 60 -2.68 -8.24 3.75
N LEU A 61 -2.12 -8.96 2.77
CA LEU A 61 -1.21 -10.07 3.00
C LEU A 61 0.23 -9.55 3.03
N PHE A 62 0.91 -9.70 4.16
CA PHE A 62 2.34 -9.48 4.33
C PHE A 62 3.06 -10.82 4.27
N GLN A 63 3.43 -11.23 3.07
CA GLN A 63 4.14 -12.49 2.84
C GLN A 63 5.65 -12.23 2.74
N PRO A 64 6.49 -12.93 3.52
CA PRO A 64 7.93 -12.91 3.30
C PRO A 64 8.29 -13.23 1.83
N TRP A 65 8.88 -12.26 1.13
CA TRP A 65 9.37 -12.44 -0.25
C TRP A 65 10.77 -13.06 -0.24
N ASP A 66 11.61 -12.57 0.67
CA ASP A 66 12.92 -13.14 0.99
C ASP A 66 13.20 -12.94 2.49
N LYS A 67 14.46 -13.10 2.93
CA LYS A 67 14.84 -12.93 4.36
C LYS A 67 14.80 -11.47 4.86
N ARG A 68 14.51 -10.49 4.01
CA ARG A 68 14.68 -9.05 4.25
C ARG A 68 13.44 -8.23 3.94
N THR A 69 12.64 -8.64 2.95
CA THR A 69 11.49 -7.88 2.46
C THR A 69 10.22 -8.71 2.37
N TRP A 70 9.07 -8.05 2.43
CA TRP A 70 7.77 -8.65 2.16
C TRP A 70 7.32 -8.35 0.73
N LEU A 71 6.53 -9.26 0.19
CA LEU A 71 5.48 -8.95 -0.78
C LEU A 71 4.25 -8.57 0.03
N VAL A 72 3.71 -7.38 -0.26
CA VAL A 72 2.46 -6.89 0.30
C VAL A 72 1.42 -6.91 -0.80
N VAL A 73 0.33 -7.64 -0.58
CA VAL A 73 -0.80 -7.75 -1.50
C VAL A 73 -2.00 -7.12 -0.81
N GLY A 74 -2.53 -6.03 -1.37
CA GLY A 74 -3.77 -5.41 -0.91
C GLY A 74 -4.94 -5.89 -1.78
N ALA A 75 -5.99 -6.36 -1.14
CA ALA A 75 -7.23 -6.84 -1.73
C ALA A 75 -8.40 -6.16 -1.02
N ARG A 76 -9.46 -5.80 -1.76
CA ARG A 76 -10.69 -5.26 -1.17
C ARG A 76 -11.80 -6.27 -1.36
N LEU A 77 -12.55 -6.56 -0.30
CA LEU A 77 -13.76 -7.36 -0.43
C LEU A 77 -14.75 -6.64 -1.34
N GLU A 78 -15.08 -7.28 -2.45
CA GLU A 78 -16.06 -6.80 -3.41
C GLU A 78 -17.04 -7.92 -3.76
N GLU A 79 -18.26 -7.54 -4.15
CA GLU A 79 -19.28 -8.49 -4.59
C GLU A 79 -18.89 -9.10 -5.93
N ALA A 80 -18.94 -10.43 -6.01
CA ALA A 80 -18.76 -11.12 -7.27
C ALA A 80 -19.93 -10.86 -8.21
N ARG A 81 -19.67 -10.91 -9.51
CA ARG A 81 -20.74 -10.79 -10.50
C ARG A 81 -21.79 -11.89 -10.29
N GLY A 82 -23.03 -11.45 -10.06
CA GLY A 82 -24.16 -12.37 -9.84
C GLY A 82 -24.34 -12.78 -8.38
N TYR A 83 -23.67 -12.10 -7.45
CA TYR A 83 -24.00 -12.13 -6.03
C TYR A 83 -25.46 -11.66 -5.83
N ASP A 84 -26.20 -12.40 -5.01
CA ASP A 84 -27.63 -12.19 -4.72
C ASP A 84 -27.92 -11.98 -3.22
N GLY A 85 -26.87 -11.78 -2.41
CA GLY A 85 -26.95 -11.46 -0.99
C GLY A 85 -27.14 -9.96 -0.71
N GLU A 86 -26.98 -9.59 0.56
CA GLU A 86 -27.03 -8.19 1.01
C GLU A 86 -25.76 -7.44 0.61
N GLU A 87 -25.90 -6.15 0.32
CA GLU A 87 -24.79 -5.28 -0.10
C GLU A 87 -23.65 -5.32 0.93
N LEU A 88 -22.43 -5.52 0.46
CA LEU A 88 -21.26 -5.61 1.34
C LEU A 88 -20.76 -4.21 1.70
N ASP A 89 -20.97 -3.82 2.96
CA ASP A 89 -20.47 -2.56 3.52
C ASP A 89 -19.87 -2.80 4.91
N PRO A 90 -18.73 -3.53 5.00
CA PRO A 90 -18.08 -3.74 6.28
C PRO A 90 -17.57 -2.41 6.83
N GLU A 91 -17.94 -2.06 8.06
CA GLU A 91 -17.49 -0.83 8.73
C GLU A 91 -16.32 -1.09 9.69
N THR A 92 -16.15 -2.35 10.12
CA THR A 92 -15.14 -2.78 11.09
C THR A 92 -14.36 -4.00 10.60
N ALA A 93 -13.24 -4.31 11.28
CA ALA A 93 -12.52 -5.55 11.03
C ALA A 93 -13.37 -6.80 11.34
N GLU A 94 -14.27 -6.72 12.32
CA GLU A 94 -15.15 -7.85 12.63
C GLU A 94 -16.19 -8.05 11.51
N ASP A 95 -16.77 -6.98 10.97
CA ASP A 95 -17.71 -7.08 9.85
C ASP A 95 -17.03 -7.70 8.62
N ALA A 96 -15.79 -7.29 8.32
CA ALA A 96 -15.01 -7.88 7.25
C ALA A 96 -14.71 -9.38 7.50
N ALA A 97 -14.47 -9.77 8.75
CA ALA A 97 -14.32 -11.17 9.12
C ALA A 97 -15.64 -11.94 8.98
N ASP A 98 -16.77 -11.37 9.41
CA ASP A 98 -18.10 -11.97 9.27
C ASP A 98 -18.48 -12.18 7.79
N VAL A 99 -18.16 -11.23 6.92
CA VAL A 99 -18.32 -11.40 5.47
C VAL A 99 -17.59 -12.65 4.97
N LEU A 100 -16.34 -12.87 5.42
CA LEU A 100 -15.57 -14.06 5.06
C LEU A 100 -16.14 -15.35 5.69
N ARG A 101 -16.74 -15.29 6.89
CA ARG A 101 -17.38 -16.46 7.53
C ARG A 101 -18.64 -16.89 6.81
N GLU A 102 -19.43 -15.92 6.38
CA GLU A 102 -20.80 -16.17 5.93
C GLU A 102 -20.89 -16.30 4.41
N THR A 103 -19.95 -15.70 3.69
CA THR A 103 -19.97 -15.63 2.24
C THR A 103 -18.83 -16.42 1.62
N ARG A 104 -19.18 -17.24 0.63
CA ARG A 104 -18.20 -18.01 -0.13
C ARG A 104 -17.28 -17.10 -0.95
N VAL A 105 -16.00 -17.42 -1.03
CA VAL A 105 -15.06 -16.76 -1.96
C VAL A 105 -15.25 -17.28 -3.40
N GLY A 106 -15.27 -16.34 -4.36
CA GLY A 106 -15.36 -16.58 -5.79
C GLY A 106 -16.77 -16.32 -6.36
N ALA A 107 -17.10 -17.03 -7.45
CA ALA A 107 -18.32 -16.78 -8.21
C ALA A 107 -19.60 -16.93 -7.35
N GLY A 108 -20.42 -15.87 -7.32
CA GLY A 108 -21.67 -15.81 -6.56
C GLY A 108 -21.51 -15.48 -5.07
N GLY A 109 -20.31 -15.05 -4.64
CA GLY A 109 -20.05 -14.58 -3.27
C GLY A 109 -19.13 -13.36 -3.26
N VAL A 110 -18.02 -13.43 -2.53
CA VAL A 110 -17.01 -12.34 -2.46
C VAL A 110 -15.80 -12.59 -3.35
N THR A 111 -15.24 -11.52 -3.92
CA THR A 111 -14.02 -11.53 -4.74
C THR A 111 -13.21 -10.26 -4.46
N SER A 112 -12.10 -10.07 -5.16
CA SER A 112 -11.28 -8.85 -5.09
C SER A 112 -10.66 -8.58 -6.47
N PRO A 113 -11.43 -8.02 -7.43
CA PRO A 113 -10.97 -7.81 -8.81
C PRO A 113 -9.86 -6.75 -8.88
N ASN A 114 -9.80 -5.85 -7.90
CA ASN A 114 -8.77 -4.84 -7.78
C ASN A 114 -7.75 -5.28 -6.75
N THR A 115 -6.50 -5.41 -7.19
CA THR A 115 -5.37 -5.79 -6.32
C THR A 115 -4.22 -4.84 -6.51
N VAL A 116 -3.58 -4.49 -5.41
CA VAL A 116 -2.33 -3.73 -5.39
C VAL A 116 -1.19 -4.59 -4.86
N LEU A 117 -0.03 -4.47 -5.49
CA LEU A 117 1.17 -5.23 -5.15
C LEU A 117 2.31 -4.28 -4.80
N TYR A 118 2.94 -4.52 -3.65
CA TYR A 118 4.11 -3.78 -3.21
C TYR A 118 5.23 -4.70 -2.74
N LYS A 119 6.47 -4.26 -2.93
CA LYS A 119 7.61 -4.74 -2.17
C LYS A 119 7.78 -3.85 -0.95
N ALA A 120 7.80 -4.42 0.25
CA ALA A 120 7.93 -3.67 1.49
C ALA A 120 9.19 -4.02 2.28
N TRP A 121 9.79 -3.04 2.95
CA TRP A 121 10.94 -3.27 3.84
C TRP A 121 10.98 -2.30 5.01
N LEU A 122 11.63 -2.72 6.10
CA LEU A 122 11.79 -1.91 7.31
C LEU A 122 13.10 -1.13 7.30
N THR A 123 13.07 0.02 7.95
CA THR A 123 14.24 0.82 8.26
C THR A 123 14.05 1.55 9.59
N LYS A 124 15.15 1.85 10.28
CA LYS A 124 15.12 2.57 11.55
C LYS A 124 15.84 3.91 11.40
N LEU A 125 15.10 4.99 11.62
CA LEU A 125 15.61 6.37 11.49
C LEU A 125 15.24 7.15 12.75
N GLY A 126 16.19 7.88 13.33
CA GLY A 126 15.95 8.64 14.55
C GLY A 126 15.55 7.80 15.77
N GLY A 127 15.62 6.46 15.70
CA GLY A 127 15.10 5.56 16.74
C GLY A 127 13.67 5.05 16.49
N VAL A 128 13.01 5.51 15.43
CA VAL A 128 11.65 5.15 15.03
C VAL A 128 11.70 4.17 13.86
N GLN A 129 10.75 3.23 13.83
CA GLN A 129 10.64 2.24 12.77
C GLN A 129 9.77 2.78 11.64
N PHE A 130 10.26 2.63 10.42
CA PHE A 130 9.55 2.97 9.19
C PHE A 130 9.46 1.76 8.29
N MET A 131 8.43 1.72 7.46
CA MET A 131 8.24 0.77 6.39
C MET A 131 8.08 1.52 5.07
N THR A 132 8.86 1.15 4.08
CA THR A 132 8.72 1.70 2.72
C THR A 132 8.04 0.67 1.86
N TRP A 133 7.00 1.07 1.12
CA TRP A 133 6.31 0.26 0.12
C TRP A 133 6.64 0.79 -1.26
N GLU A 134 7.20 -0.08 -2.08
CA GLU A 134 7.51 0.14 -3.48
C GLU A 134 6.45 -0.53 -4.34
N PRO A 135 5.65 0.22 -5.12
CA PRO A 135 4.69 -0.36 -6.05
C PRO A 135 5.38 -1.32 -7.02
N MET A 136 4.80 -2.49 -7.26
CA MET A 136 5.34 -3.51 -8.19
C MET A 136 4.57 -3.58 -9.52
N GLY A 137 3.55 -2.73 -9.71
CA GLY A 137 2.71 -2.71 -10.91
C GLY A 137 3.07 -1.62 -11.92
N GLY A 138 2.69 -1.82 -13.18
CA GLY A 138 2.91 -0.88 -14.30
C GLY A 138 4.24 -1.09 -15.02
N LEU A 139 4.19 -1.22 -16.35
CA LEU A 139 5.37 -1.18 -17.21
C LEU A 139 5.40 0.15 -17.93
N ASN A 140 6.57 0.76 -17.98
CA ASN A 140 6.85 1.89 -18.87
C ASN A 140 6.71 1.43 -20.34
N GLU A 141 6.62 2.39 -21.27
CA GLU A 141 6.50 2.09 -22.70
C GLU A 141 7.67 1.22 -23.24
N ASP A 142 8.82 1.27 -22.59
CA ASP A 142 10.01 0.48 -22.91
C ASP A 142 10.05 -0.91 -22.23
N GLY A 143 9.00 -1.27 -21.49
CA GLY A 143 8.90 -2.53 -20.75
C GLY A 143 9.71 -2.55 -19.45
N SER A 144 10.32 -1.43 -19.04
CA SER A 144 10.93 -1.31 -17.71
C SER A 144 9.87 -1.08 -16.63
N HIS A 145 10.20 -1.44 -15.39
CA HIS A 145 9.42 -1.05 -14.22
C HIS A 145 10.29 -0.13 -13.37
N GLN A 146 9.90 1.14 -13.27
CA GLN A 146 10.52 2.12 -12.38
C GLN A 146 9.40 2.83 -11.61
N PRO A 147 9.23 2.52 -10.31
CA PRO A 147 8.28 3.25 -9.49
C PRO A 147 8.72 4.71 -9.37
N GLU A 148 7.81 5.62 -9.65
CA GLU A 148 8.05 7.07 -9.54
C GLU A 148 7.86 7.57 -8.10
N TYR A 149 7.13 6.79 -7.28
CA TYR A 149 6.76 7.15 -5.93
C TYR A 149 6.77 5.94 -5.00
N TRP A 150 7.05 6.19 -3.72
CA TRP A 150 7.04 5.19 -2.65
C TRP A 150 6.14 5.65 -1.51
N PHE A 151 5.37 4.75 -0.92
CA PHE A 151 4.72 5.05 0.35
C PHE A 151 5.72 4.81 1.48
N VAL A 152 5.88 5.79 2.36
CA VAL A 152 6.73 5.65 3.55
C VAL A 152 5.85 5.80 4.76
N TRP A 153 5.79 4.75 5.54
CA TRP A 153 4.96 4.65 6.73
C TRP A 153 5.85 4.65 7.95
N ARG A 154 5.49 5.42 8.98
CA ARG A 154 5.92 5.07 10.33
C ARG A 154 5.13 3.85 10.78
N VAL A 155 5.80 2.94 11.50
CA VAL A 155 5.20 1.72 12.04
C VAL A 155 5.09 1.85 13.55
N ASP A 156 3.86 1.90 14.05
CA ASP A 156 3.56 1.90 15.48
C ASP A 156 2.95 0.55 15.88
N LYS A 157 3.79 -0.35 16.40
CA LYS A 157 3.32 -1.63 16.92
C LYS A 157 2.59 -1.43 18.25
N VAL A 158 1.35 -1.92 18.32
CA VAL A 158 0.58 -1.94 19.57
C VAL A 158 0.84 -3.25 20.30
N ASP A 159 0.63 -4.38 19.61
CA ASP A 159 0.89 -5.72 20.10
C ASP A 159 1.12 -6.70 18.92
N GLY A 160 0.95 -8.01 19.16
CA GLY A 160 1.12 -9.04 18.13
C GLY A 160 -0.03 -9.10 17.11
N ASP A 161 -1.17 -8.50 17.41
CA ASP A 161 -2.40 -8.57 16.62
C ASP A 161 -2.87 -7.20 16.13
N ARG A 162 -2.17 -6.12 16.52
CA ARG A 162 -2.46 -4.75 16.09
C ARG A 162 -1.20 -3.93 15.83
N PHE A 163 -1.20 -3.19 14.72
CA PHE A 163 -0.25 -2.10 14.48
C PHE A 163 -0.89 -0.99 13.67
N THR A 164 -0.35 0.22 13.77
CA THR A 164 -0.77 1.38 12.97
C THR A 164 0.33 1.74 11.98
N LEU A 165 -0.05 2.05 10.75
CA LEU A 165 0.81 2.72 9.79
C LEU A 165 0.42 4.18 9.68
N ARG A 166 1.38 5.09 9.78
CA ARG A 166 1.17 6.54 9.58
C ARG A 166 1.95 7.01 8.37
N MET A 167 1.26 7.50 7.35
CA MET A 167 1.89 7.91 6.08
C MET A 167 2.70 9.18 6.30
N VAL A 168 3.97 9.19 5.90
CA VAL A 168 4.82 10.38 5.95
C VAL A 168 4.40 11.32 4.82
N SER A 169 3.99 12.54 5.19
CA SER A 169 3.70 13.61 4.23
C SER A 169 4.99 14.11 3.59
N SER A 170 5.10 13.97 2.26
CA SER A 170 6.23 14.51 1.51
C SER A 170 6.19 16.04 1.34
N GLU A 171 5.10 16.67 1.78
CA GLU A 171 4.86 18.12 1.76
C GLU A 171 5.12 18.80 3.12
N HIS A 172 5.58 18.05 4.12
CA HIS A 172 5.98 18.62 5.41
C HIS A 172 7.17 19.59 5.26
N GLU A 173 7.16 20.72 5.99
CA GLU A 173 8.14 21.81 5.86
C GLU A 173 9.61 21.37 6.02
N ILE A 174 9.84 20.27 6.73
CA ILE A 174 11.18 19.67 6.90
C ILE A 174 11.82 19.25 5.57
N PHE A 175 11.02 19.10 4.52
CA PHE A 175 11.44 18.67 3.19
C PHE A 175 11.53 19.79 2.16
N ASP A 176 11.09 21.02 2.47
CA ASP A 176 11.04 22.16 1.53
C ASP A 176 12.38 22.46 0.83
N ASP A 177 13.48 22.32 1.57
CA ASP A 177 14.84 22.57 1.07
C ASP A 177 15.44 21.39 0.29
N ILE A 178 14.69 20.29 0.11
CA ILE A 178 15.16 19.09 -0.57
C ILE A 178 14.58 19.04 -1.99
N VAL A 179 15.42 19.39 -2.96
CA VAL A 179 15.09 19.27 -4.39
C VAL A 179 14.65 17.83 -4.71
N LYS A 180 13.38 17.69 -5.13
CA LYS A 180 12.83 16.42 -5.62
C LYS A 180 13.59 15.99 -6.88
N PRO A 181 13.93 14.70 -7.06
CA PRO A 181 14.60 14.23 -8.27
C PRO A 181 13.78 14.55 -9.51
N LYS A 182 14.45 14.92 -10.61
CA LYS A 182 13.81 15.00 -11.93
C LYS A 182 13.81 13.62 -12.58
N GLU A 183 12.79 13.33 -13.39
CA GLU A 183 12.81 12.20 -14.31
C GLU A 183 14.12 12.22 -15.12
N ASN A 184 14.86 11.11 -15.12
CA ASN A 184 16.18 10.90 -15.77
C ASN A 184 17.45 11.27 -14.99
N GLU A 185 17.39 11.53 -13.68
CA GLU A 185 18.61 11.72 -12.86
C GLU A 185 19.25 10.36 -12.46
N GLY A 186 20.56 10.23 -12.67
CA GLY A 186 21.28 8.96 -12.43
C GLY A 186 21.26 8.48 -10.97
N GLU A 187 21.47 7.17 -10.77
CA GLU A 187 21.32 6.48 -9.46
C GLU A 187 22.05 7.15 -8.28
N ASP A 188 23.22 7.74 -8.52
CA ASP A 188 23.99 8.44 -7.49
C ASP A 188 23.28 9.69 -6.96
N TYR A 189 22.53 10.38 -7.82
CA TYR A 189 21.72 11.53 -7.42
C TYR A 189 20.55 11.10 -6.55
N VAL A 190 19.80 10.08 -6.97
CA VAL A 190 18.70 9.49 -6.19
C VAL A 190 19.19 9.06 -4.81
N ARG A 191 20.37 8.43 -4.74
CA ARG A 191 21.01 8.03 -3.48
C ARG A 191 21.38 9.22 -2.59
N ALA A 192 21.90 10.30 -3.16
CA ALA A 192 22.25 11.51 -2.40
C ALA A 192 21.00 12.21 -1.87
N THR A 193 19.95 12.29 -2.69
CA THR A 193 18.65 12.84 -2.31
C THR A 193 18.02 12.01 -1.20
N ARG A 194 17.93 10.69 -1.34
CA ARG A 194 17.47 9.79 -0.26
C ARG A 194 18.13 10.09 1.09
N ARG A 195 19.47 10.25 1.12
CA ARG A 195 20.19 10.57 2.37
C ARG A 195 19.83 11.92 2.97
N LYS A 196 19.37 12.90 2.17
CA LYS A 196 18.85 14.17 2.69
C LYS A 196 17.49 13.94 3.34
N TRP A 197 16.58 13.26 2.64
CA TRP A 197 15.26 12.89 3.16
C TRP A 197 15.35 12.08 4.46
N GLU A 198 16.18 11.03 4.49
CA GLU A 198 16.42 10.20 5.68
C GLU A 198 16.93 11.03 6.87
N ARG A 199 17.81 12.01 6.63
CA ARG A 199 18.34 12.89 7.68
C ARG A 199 17.31 13.91 8.17
N ALA A 200 16.48 14.44 7.28
CA ALA A 200 15.38 15.31 7.62
C ALA A 200 14.36 14.56 8.50
N LEU A 201 13.86 13.44 7.99
CA LEU A 201 12.89 12.59 8.69
C LEU A 201 13.43 12.12 10.04
N ALA A 202 14.69 11.69 10.14
CA ALA A 202 15.29 11.25 11.41
C ALA A 202 15.32 12.33 12.51
N LYS A 203 15.22 13.62 12.18
CA LYS A 203 15.18 14.71 13.17
C LYS A 203 13.80 14.86 13.81
N VAL A 204 12.75 14.68 13.02
CA VAL A 204 11.36 14.94 13.40
C VAL A 204 10.58 13.66 13.70
N ALA A 205 11.07 12.50 13.26
CA ALA A 205 10.38 11.20 13.34
C ALA A 205 9.83 10.79 14.71
N ARG A 206 10.39 11.34 15.81
CA ARG A 206 9.94 11.03 17.17
C ARG A 206 8.75 11.85 17.62
N ASP A 207 8.49 12.97 16.96
CA ASP A 207 7.35 13.80 17.28
C ASP A 207 6.12 13.17 16.66
N VAL A 208 5.35 12.48 17.51
CA VAL A 208 4.23 11.66 17.08
C VAL A 208 2.95 12.47 16.92
N ASP A 209 2.94 13.66 17.52
CA ASP A 209 1.85 14.62 17.56
C ASP A 209 2.04 15.71 16.49
N ASP A 210 3.06 15.58 15.64
CA ASP A 210 3.25 16.38 14.44
C ASP A 210 2.23 15.93 13.38
N GLU A 211 1.04 16.53 13.44
CA GLU A 211 -0.09 16.25 12.54
C GLU A 211 0.23 16.59 11.07
N ASP A 212 1.19 17.48 10.81
CA ASP A 212 1.60 17.86 9.45
C ASP A 212 2.58 16.84 8.85
N LEU A 213 3.36 16.15 9.70
CA LEU A 213 4.31 15.12 9.24
C LEU A 213 3.59 13.83 8.82
N TYR A 214 2.46 13.51 9.45
CA TYR A 214 1.71 12.28 9.20
C TYR A 214 0.32 12.56 8.65
N SER A 215 0.15 12.40 7.34
CA SER A 215 -1.07 12.80 6.63
C SER A 215 -2.25 11.84 6.80
N GLU A 216 -1.97 10.55 7.01
CA GLU A 216 -2.96 9.49 7.08
C GLU A 216 -2.51 8.43 8.09
N ALA A 217 -3.47 7.76 8.74
CA ALA A 217 -3.23 6.62 9.60
C ALA A 217 -4.16 5.46 9.21
N ALA A 218 -3.61 4.26 9.18
CA ALA A 218 -4.35 3.03 8.94
C ALA A 218 -4.04 2.03 10.05
N ASP A 219 -5.08 1.60 10.77
CA ASP A 219 -4.96 0.59 11.81
C ASP A 219 -5.10 -0.80 11.18
N PHE A 220 -4.13 -1.67 11.43
CA PHE A 220 -4.10 -3.04 10.95
C PHE A 220 -4.42 -3.98 12.10
N VAL A 221 -5.51 -4.72 11.96
CA VAL A 221 -5.94 -5.77 12.89
C VAL A 221 -5.69 -7.13 12.27
N ARG A 222 -5.08 -8.04 13.03
CA ARG A 222 -4.79 -9.38 12.54
C ARG A 222 -6.09 -10.11 12.21
N LEU A 223 -6.13 -10.75 11.05
CA LEU A 223 -7.26 -11.56 10.64
C LEU A 223 -7.48 -12.72 11.65
N PRO A 224 -8.72 -12.96 12.12
CA PRO A 224 -9.04 -14.08 12.99
C PRO A 224 -8.67 -15.43 12.37
N GLN A 225 -8.24 -16.38 13.21
CA GLN A 225 -7.72 -17.67 12.74
C GLN A 225 -8.77 -18.54 12.05
N ASP A 226 -10.04 -18.38 12.43
CA ASP A 226 -11.19 -19.13 11.92
C ASP A 226 -11.57 -18.77 10.48
N VAL A 227 -11.09 -17.63 9.96
CA VAL A 227 -11.36 -17.17 8.58
C VAL A 227 -10.11 -17.11 7.69
N LEU A 228 -8.99 -17.65 8.18
CA LEU A 228 -7.73 -17.63 7.45
C LEU A 228 -7.78 -18.42 6.15
N GLU A 229 -8.57 -19.49 6.10
CA GLU A 229 -8.67 -20.35 4.92
C GLU A 229 -9.36 -19.60 3.78
N GLU A 230 -10.49 -18.96 4.08
CA GLU A 230 -11.29 -18.15 3.15
C GLU A 230 -10.49 -16.95 2.64
N ALA A 231 -9.83 -16.20 3.53
CA ALA A 231 -8.96 -15.11 3.09
C ALA A 231 -7.78 -15.61 2.25
N SER A 232 -7.22 -16.79 2.56
CA SER A 232 -6.18 -17.39 1.73
C SER A 232 -6.69 -17.79 0.34
N GLU A 233 -7.94 -18.26 0.23
CA GLU A 233 -8.58 -18.50 -1.07
C GLU A 233 -8.75 -17.21 -1.87
N LEU A 234 -9.15 -16.11 -1.22
CA LEU A 234 -9.26 -14.80 -1.85
C LEU A 234 -7.92 -14.35 -2.44
N PHE A 235 -6.83 -14.43 -1.65
CA PHE A 235 -5.50 -14.08 -2.16
C PHE A 235 -4.99 -15.05 -3.23
N ARG A 236 -5.42 -16.32 -3.24
CA ARG A 236 -5.09 -17.24 -4.35
C ARG A 236 -5.79 -16.85 -5.64
N GLU A 237 -7.06 -16.46 -5.60
CA GLU A 237 -7.78 -15.96 -6.78
C GLU A 237 -7.07 -14.75 -7.39
N VAL A 238 -6.53 -13.89 -6.52
CA VAL A 238 -5.80 -12.67 -6.89
C VAL A 238 -4.39 -12.93 -7.43
N ILE A 239 -3.64 -13.86 -6.82
CA ILE A 239 -2.22 -14.11 -7.14
C ILE A 239 -2.06 -15.17 -8.22
N ALA A 240 -3.05 -16.06 -8.43
CA ALA A 240 -3.01 -17.05 -9.50
C ALA A 240 -3.10 -16.34 -10.85
N PHE A 241 -1.95 -16.22 -11.52
CA PHE A 241 -1.91 -15.95 -12.95
C PHE A 241 -2.51 -17.17 -13.64
N ASP A 242 -3.65 -17.01 -14.34
CA ASP A 242 -4.23 -18.07 -15.17
C ASP A 242 -3.13 -18.75 -16.01
N GLU A 243 -2.98 -20.08 -15.86
CA GLU A 243 -2.08 -20.93 -16.67
C GLU A 243 -2.57 -21.11 -18.12
#